data_AF-A0A7S2B7P1-F1
#
_entry.id   AF-A0A7S2B7P1-F1
#
_cell.length_a   1.000
_cell.length_b   1.000
_cell.length_c   1.000
_cell.angle_alpha   90.00
_cell.angle_beta   90.00
_cell.angle_gamma   90.00
#
_symmetry.space_group_name_H-M   'P 1'
#
loop_
_entity.id
_entity.type
_entity.pdbx_description
1 polymer ?
#
loop_
_entity_poly.entity_id
_entity_poly.type
_entity_poly.pdbx_seq_one_letter_code
_entity_poly.pdbx_strand_id
1 'polypeptide(L)'
;AYSSFFAFMALVYTAVVMVVRCGDGSYAVGGHFFSDLEPELSPDLPAGGYLLKIGPKSLLFINILAMAFHCHCNACKYYRELKDTTPRHFRNCTILAMGIAAVLYG
;
A
#
# COMPACT_ATOMS: atom_id res chain seq x y z
N ALA A 1 -3.59 1.08 -22.87
CA ALA A 1 -2.33 0.94 -22.12
C ALA A 1 -1.94 2.20 -21.32
N TYR A 2 -2.18 3.42 -21.84
CA TYR A 2 -1.80 4.67 -21.15
C TYR A 2 -2.50 4.93 -19.80
N SER A 3 -3.78 4.53 -19.67
CA SER A 3 -4.54 4.76 -18.43
C SER A 3 -3.95 4.06 -17.21
N SER A 4 -3.43 2.84 -17.36
CA SER A 4 -2.91 2.05 -16.23
C SER A 4 -1.56 2.57 -15.73
N PHE A 5 -0.71 3.05 -16.64
CA PHE A 5 0.58 3.66 -16.26
C PHE A 5 0.38 5.02 -15.59
N PHE A 6 -0.52 5.86 -16.10
CA PHE A 6 -0.89 7.11 -15.45
C PHE A 6 -1.47 6.88 -14.05
N ALA A 7 -2.39 5.92 -13.90
CA ALA A 7 -2.94 5.56 -12.60
C ALA A 7 -1.86 5.08 -11.62
N PHE A 8 -0.90 4.29 -12.10
CA PHE A 8 0.24 3.85 -11.30
C PHE A 8 1.11 5.03 -10.86
N MET A 9 1.47 5.96 -11.76
CA MET A 9 2.23 7.17 -11.43
C MET A 9 1.49 8.08 -10.44
N ALA A 10 0.18 8.24 -10.59
CA ALA A 10 -0.64 8.99 -9.65
C ALA A 10 -0.61 8.35 -8.25
N LEU A 11 -0.71 7.02 -8.17
CA LEU A 11 -0.61 6.24 -6.92
C LEU A 11 0.75 6.42 -6.23
N VAL A 12 1.84 6.36 -7.00
CA VAL A 12 3.20 6.60 -6.48
C VAL A 12 3.31 8.02 -5.95
N TYR A 13 2.79 9.01 -6.67
CA TYR A 13 2.78 10.40 -6.23
C TYR A 13 2.00 10.59 -4.92
N THR A 14 0.78 10.05 -4.81
CA THR A 14 0.01 10.13 -3.56
C THR A 14 0.72 9.44 -2.40
N ALA A 15 1.32 8.26 -2.62
CA ALA A 15 2.06 7.56 -1.57
C ALA A 15 3.25 8.41 -1.05
N VAL A 16 4.04 9.00 -1.95
CA VAL A 16 5.16 9.87 -1.56
C VAL A 16 4.67 11.09 -0.77
N VAL A 17 3.62 11.75 -1.24
CA VAL A 17 3.04 12.91 -0.55
C VAL A 17 2.53 12.52 0.83
N MET A 18 1.86 11.37 0.99
CA MET A 18 1.42 10.91 2.31
C MET A 18 2.59 10.65 3.27
N VAL A 19 3.68 10.05 2.82
CA VAL A 19 4.87 9.80 3.66
C VAL A 19 5.52 11.11 4.10
N VAL A 20 5.68 12.07 3.18
CA VAL A 20 6.20 13.40 3.50
C VAL A 20 5.29 14.11 4.50
N ARG A 21 3.97 14.06 4.29
CA ARG A 21 2.95 14.66 5.17
C ARG A 21 2.87 14.00 6.55
N CYS A 22 3.24 12.73 6.64
CA CYS A 22 3.38 12.02 7.90
C CYS A 22 4.62 12.53 8.66
N GLY A 23 5.75 12.67 7.97
CA GLY A 23 7.02 13.12 8.58
C GLY A 23 7.04 14.60 8.95
N ASP A 24 6.38 15.47 8.19
CA ASP A 24 6.31 16.91 8.47
C ASP A 24 5.23 17.30 9.50
N GLY A 25 4.38 16.34 9.90
CA GLY A 25 3.31 16.59 10.86
C GLY A 25 2.19 17.50 10.32
N SER A 26 2.02 17.58 9.01
CA SER A 26 0.99 18.40 8.32
C SER A 26 -0.41 18.26 8.91
N TYR A 27 -0.75 17.06 9.39
CA TYR A 27 -2.05 16.70 9.98
C TYR A 27 -1.99 16.48 11.51
N ALA A 28 -0.86 16.76 12.16
CA ALA A 28 -0.75 16.72 13.62
C ALA A 28 -1.44 17.93 14.26
N VAL A 29 -1.67 17.89 15.57
CA VAL A 29 -2.27 19.03 16.32
C VAL A 29 -1.41 20.28 16.12
N GLY A 30 -1.95 21.30 15.47
CA GLY A 30 -1.24 22.54 15.10
C GLY A 30 -0.57 22.54 13.72
N GLY A 31 -0.74 21.47 12.94
CA GLY A 31 -0.28 21.38 11.55
C GLY A 31 -1.11 22.23 10.58
N HIS A 32 -0.53 22.56 9.42
CA HIS A 32 -1.13 23.46 8.44
C HIS A 32 -2.48 22.97 7.90
N PHE A 33 -2.71 21.65 7.86
CA PHE A 33 -3.96 21.04 7.38
C PHE A 33 -4.81 20.48 8.52
N PHE A 34 -4.48 20.79 9.78
CA PHE A 34 -5.22 20.28 10.92
C PHE A 34 -6.62 20.90 11.03
N SER A 35 -6.78 22.18 10.65
CA SER A 35 -8.09 22.85 10.61
C SER A 35 -9.03 22.35 9.52
N ASP A 36 -8.47 21.73 8.48
CA ASP A 36 -9.23 21.24 7.32
C ASP A 36 -9.71 19.79 7.52
N LEU A 37 -9.30 19.15 8.61
CA LEU A 37 -9.81 17.85 9.03
C LEU A 37 -11.21 18.02 9.63
N GLU A 38 -12.22 17.64 8.86
CA GLU A 38 -13.59 17.57 9.37
C GLU A 38 -13.65 16.56 10.54
N PRO A 39 -14.21 16.94 11.71
CA PRO A 39 -14.18 16.09 12.90
C PRO A 39 -14.80 14.69 12.67
N GLU A 40 -15.80 14.60 11.79
CA GLU A 40 -16.48 13.35 11.44
C GLU A 40 -15.62 12.40 10.59
N LEU A 41 -14.63 12.93 9.87
CA LEU A 41 -13.68 12.19 9.04
C LEU A 41 -12.35 11.91 9.76
N SER A 42 -12.20 12.42 10.99
CA SER A 42 -10.99 12.18 11.77
C SER A 42 -10.89 10.69 12.15
N PRO A 43 -9.70 10.07 11.97
CA PRO A 43 -9.51 8.70 12.39
C PRO A 43 -9.61 8.62 13.91
N ASP A 44 -10.46 7.72 14.40
CA ASP A 44 -10.65 7.45 15.83
C ASP A 44 -9.38 6.79 16.39
N LEU A 45 -8.44 7.62 16.86
CA LEU A 45 -7.13 7.21 17.34
C LEU A 45 -7.23 6.95 18.86
N PRO A 46 -7.19 5.68 19.31
CA PRO A 46 -7.28 5.40 20.74
C PRO A 46 -6.03 5.91 21.47
N ALA A 47 -6.23 6.69 22.53
CA ALA A 47 -5.17 7.13 23.43
C ALA A 47 -4.48 5.89 24.06
N GLY A 48 -3.20 5.66 23.73
CA GLY A 48 -2.43 4.54 24.29
C GLY A 48 -1.84 3.53 23.30
N GLY A 49 -1.73 3.89 22.02
CA GLY A 49 -1.08 3.07 21.00
C GLY A 49 -2.04 2.12 20.29
N TYR A 50 -1.90 2.07 18.97
CA TYR A 50 -2.84 1.41 18.05
C TYR A 50 -2.22 0.23 17.29
N LEU A 51 -0.90 0.03 17.39
CA LEU A 51 -0.16 -0.96 16.58
C LEU A 51 -0.65 -2.41 16.76
N LEU A 52 -1.25 -2.75 17.89
CA LEU A 52 -1.74 -4.10 18.21
C LEU A 52 -3.26 -4.17 18.47
N LYS A 53 -4.01 -3.07 18.23
CA LYS A 53 -5.47 -3.05 18.46
C LYS A 53 -6.22 -3.51 17.21
N ILE A 54 -6.47 -4.81 17.14
CA ILE A 54 -7.29 -5.42 16.08
C ILE A 54 -8.78 -5.24 16.44
N GLY A 55 -9.54 -4.59 15.56
CA GLY A 55 -10.97 -4.34 15.71
C GLY A 55 -11.74 -4.63 14.42
N PRO A 56 -13.07 -4.52 14.39
CA PRO A 56 -13.85 -4.83 13.19
C PRO A 56 -13.42 -4.01 11.96
N LYS A 57 -13.02 -2.74 12.17
CA LYS A 57 -12.49 -1.86 11.13
C LYS A 57 -11.11 -2.30 10.61
N SER A 58 -10.32 -3.04 11.39
CA SER A 58 -9.02 -3.55 10.91
C SER A 58 -9.15 -4.67 9.89
N LEU A 59 -10.31 -5.32 9.79
CA LEU A 59 -10.60 -6.28 8.71
C LEU A 59 -10.59 -5.60 7.33
N LEU A 60 -10.94 -4.31 7.25
CA LEU A 60 -10.84 -3.54 6.01
C LEU A 60 -9.38 -3.41 5.56
N PHE A 61 -8.47 -3.10 6.50
CA PHE A 61 -7.03 -3.03 6.21
C PHE A 61 -6.46 -4.40 5.82
N ILE A 62 -6.89 -5.49 6.46
CA ILE A 62 -6.50 -6.86 6.07
C ILE A 62 -6.99 -7.18 4.65
N ASN A 63 -8.22 -6.78 4.30
CA ASN A 63 -8.74 -6.96 2.95
C ASN A 63 -7.93 -6.17 1.91
N ILE A 64 -7.58 -4.92 2.22
CA ILE A 64 -6.72 -4.09 1.35
C ILE A 64 -5.33 -4.72 1.19
N LEU A 65 -4.76 -5.26 2.26
CA LEU A 65 -3.49 -6.00 2.23
C LEU A 65 -3.61 -7.25 1.33
N ALA A 66 -4.67 -8.04 1.48
CA ALA A 66 -4.92 -9.21 0.64
C ALA A 66 -5.06 -8.83 -0.84
N MET A 67 -5.72 -7.72 -1.15
CA MET A 67 -5.83 -7.18 -2.51
C MET A 67 -4.48 -6.69 -3.06
N ALA A 68 -3.62 -6.11 -2.23
CA ALA A 68 -2.28 -5.70 -2.63
C ALA A 68 -1.40 -6.88 -3.08
N PHE A 69 -1.59 -8.06 -2.47
CA PHE A 69 -0.88 -9.29 -2.85
C PHE A 69 -1.64 -10.16 -3.87
N HIS A 70 -2.72 -9.66 -4.48
CA HIS A 70 -3.55 -10.41 -5.44
C HIS A 70 -2.84 -10.74 -6.78
N CYS A 71 -1.62 -10.21 -7.02
CA CYS A 71 -0.88 -10.44 -8.26
C CYS A 71 -0.61 -11.93 -8.58
N HIS A 72 -0.68 -12.82 -7.59
CA HIS A 72 -0.54 -14.27 -7.76
C HIS A 72 -1.64 -14.90 -8.63
N CYS A 73 -2.84 -14.30 -8.72
CA CYS A 73 -3.92 -14.81 -9.58
C CYS A 73 -3.56 -14.79 -11.07
N ASN A 74 -2.66 -13.90 -11.47
CA ASN A 74 -2.14 -13.80 -12.83
C ASN A 74 -0.80 -14.54 -13.01
N ALA A 75 -0.32 -15.29 -12.01
CA ALA A 75 0.99 -15.94 -12.03
C ALA A 75 1.19 -16.88 -13.23
N CYS A 76 0.17 -17.66 -13.59
CA CYS A 76 0.25 -18.56 -14.76
C CYS A 76 0.43 -17.80 -16.07
N LYS A 77 -0.17 -16.61 -16.20
CA LYS A 77 0.00 -15.74 -17.36
C LYS A 77 1.41 -15.15 -17.38
N TYR A 78 1.88 -14.61 -16.26
CA TYR A 78 3.24 -14.09 -16.13
C TYR A 78 4.31 -15.15 -16.41
N TYR A 79 4.09 -16.38 -15.95
CA TYR A 79 4.99 -17.50 -16.24
C TYR A 79 5.05 -17.82 -17.74
N ARG A 80 3.98 -17.60 -18.51
CA ARG A 80 3.98 -17.88 -19.95
C ARG A 80 4.58 -16.73 -20.78
N GLU A 81 4.49 -15.50 -20.30
CA GLU A 81 4.98 -14.29 -20.99
C GLU A 81 6.44 -13.95 -20.65
N LEU A 82 7.00 -14.57 -19.59
CA LEU A 82 8.38 -14.37 -19.20
C LEU A 82 9.33 -14.95 -20.27
N LYS A 83 10.40 -14.22 -20.59
CA LYS A 83 11.43 -14.69 -21.52
C LYS A 83 12.34 -15.70 -20.80
N ASP A 84 12.72 -16.79 -21.45
CA ASP A 84 13.59 -17.84 -20.90
C ASP A 84 13.04 -18.47 -19.60
N THR A 85 11.79 -18.92 -19.66
CA THR A 85 11.06 -19.45 -18.51
C THR A 85 11.66 -20.72 -17.96
N THR A 86 12.24 -20.60 -16.76
CA THR A 86 12.53 -21.72 -15.88
C THR A 86 11.82 -21.52 -14.55
N PRO A 87 11.42 -22.60 -13.85
CA PRO A 87 10.82 -22.50 -12.52
C PRO A 87 11.69 -21.70 -11.53
N ARG A 88 13.02 -21.80 -11.67
CA ARG A 88 13.99 -21.10 -10.83
C ARG A 88 14.03 -19.59 -11.13
N HIS A 89 13.98 -19.20 -12.41
CA HIS A 89 13.94 -17.80 -12.82
C HIS A 89 12.64 -17.12 -12.36
N PHE A 90 11.49 -17.75 -12.60
CA PHE A 90 10.20 -17.22 -12.16
C PHE A 90 10.12 -17.07 -10.63
N ARG A 91 10.59 -18.07 -9.87
CA ARG A 91 10.64 -18.01 -8.41
C ARG A 91 11.44 -16.79 -7.92
N ASN A 92 12.62 -16.55 -8.49
CA ASN A 92 13.46 -15.43 -8.06
C ASN A 92 12.79 -14.08 -8.36
N CYS A 93 12.16 -13.93 -9.54
CA CYS A 93 11.39 -12.73 -9.89
C CYS A 93 10.21 -12.51 -8.93
N THR A 94 9.45 -13.57 -8.61
CA THR A 94 8.32 -13.49 -7.68
C THR A 94 8.75 -13.15 -6.26
N ILE A 95 9.82 -13.76 -5.74
CA ILE A 95 10.36 -13.44 -4.40
C ILE A 95 10.79 -11.98 -4.33
N LEU A 96 11.50 -11.48 -5.36
CA LEU A 96 11.93 -10.09 -5.43
C LEU A 96 10.72 -9.14 -5.44
N ALA A 97 9.74 -9.40 -6.32
CA ALA A 97 8.55 -8.57 -6.44
C ALA A 97 7.71 -8.55 -5.15
N MET A 98 7.48 -9.72 -4.54
CA MET A 98 6.72 -9.83 -3.30
C MET A 98 7.47 -9.25 -2.10
N GLY A 99 8.80 -9.36 -2.09
CA GLY A 99 9.65 -8.74 -1.07
C GLY A 99 9.62 -7.21 -1.13
N ILE A 100 9.69 -6.63 -2.34
CA ILE A 100 9.53 -5.18 -2.53
C ILE A 100 8.15 -4.74 -2.07
N ALA A 101 7.09 -5.48 -2.44
CA ALA A 101 5.74 -5.19 -1.98
C ALA A 101 5.60 -5.27 -0.44
N ALA A 102 6.21 -6.27 0.20
CA ALA A 102 6.21 -6.40 1.65
C ALA A 102 6.91 -5.23 2.35
N VAL A 103 8.01 -4.70 1.79
CA VAL A 103 8.70 -3.52 2.33
C VAL A 103 7.90 -2.23 2.12
N LEU A 104 7.16 -2.12 1.03
CA LEU A 104 6.34 -0.93 0.75
C LEU A 104 5.03 -0.89 1.55
N TYR A 105 4.46 -2.06 1.87
CA TYR A 105 3.17 -2.17 2.58
C TYR A 105 3.28 -2.52 4.06
N GLY A 106 4.44 -2.98 4.54
CA GLY A 106 4.71 -3.30 5.95
C GLY A 106 5.27 -2.12 6.71
#